data_AF-A0A7V2AMJ9-F1
#
_entry.id   AF-A0A7V2AMJ9-F1
#
_cell.length_a   1.000
_cell.length_b   1.000
_cell.length_c   1.000
_cell.angle_alpha   90.00
_cell.angle_beta   90.00
_cell.angle_gamma   90.00
#
_symmetry.space_group_name_H-M   'P 1'
#
loop_
_entity.id
_entity.type
_entity.pdbx_description
1 polymer ?
#
loop_
_entity_poly.entity_id
_entity_poly.type
_entity_poly.pdbx_seq_one_letter_code
_entity_poly.pdbx_strand_id
1 'polypeptide(L)'
;MQYVYENKLCVNIMLQHNKGQQHVSSETLPHMHKFFEILILLSGKAGCFIEKNIYTLKPGQLIVISSEEIHKLTVDDVENCESIEILFDPADPYFSYLGITDLFHCFINRPKGERNRIPLSKAQADHILDLINKIEYYTNNIGYGFSALRVTSFIELLVYINSVFINITHQENSSTLPEVLINIMDYVDNNLSSDLSLEFLVNKFYVDKYYLCRIFRKYTGFNLHKYIILKRVLKAKSLLQEGLSVTDACHTSGFNDYSNFVRTFKKVTNTSPLQYSKKYSGKSSMPDNYPFNDIFLKHYPSSFGLPDLVVRDILWSPENPVEGDIVSFSAVIENIGTGSTPAGIITGVGFSIGKPTYCWSDNYILPLAPGESVTLTANGGHGGIPAWHATTGTHKITAFVDDVCRIKEITRENNKLIKTLTVAGR
;
A
#
# COMPACT_ATOMS: atom_id res chain seq x y z
N MET A 1 -8.44 -37.81 -4.71
CA MET A 1 -7.43 -36.93 -4.10
C MET A 1 -7.75 -35.51 -4.54
N GLN A 2 -8.41 -34.74 -3.67
CA GLN A 2 -8.96 -33.42 -4.01
C GLN A 2 -7.94 -32.38 -3.54
N TYR A 3 -7.19 -31.80 -4.48
CA TYR A 3 -6.29 -30.69 -4.18
C TYR A 3 -7.12 -29.40 -4.06
N VAL A 4 -7.23 -28.87 -2.84
CA VAL A 4 -7.71 -27.52 -2.59
C VAL A 4 -6.58 -26.56 -2.94
N TYR A 5 -6.69 -25.87 -4.08
CA TYR A 5 -5.76 -24.80 -4.45
C TYR A 5 -6.22 -23.48 -3.83
N GLU A 6 -5.57 -23.03 -2.76
CA GLU A 6 -5.66 -21.63 -2.31
C GLU A 6 -4.88 -20.74 -3.29
N ASN A 7 -5.60 -20.02 -4.15
CA ASN A 7 -5.02 -19.17 -5.17
C ASN A 7 -4.55 -17.83 -4.56
N LYS A 8 -3.27 -17.74 -4.15
CA LYS A 8 -2.66 -16.57 -3.46
C LYS A 8 -2.17 -15.42 -4.37
N LEU A 9 -2.49 -15.42 -5.67
CA LEU A 9 -1.89 -14.50 -6.66
C LEU A 9 -2.88 -13.60 -7.41
N CYS A 10 -4.00 -13.30 -6.79
CA CYS A 10 -4.83 -12.21 -7.29
C CYS A 10 -4.95 -11.19 -6.18
N VAL A 11 -5.01 -9.91 -6.57
CA VAL A 11 -5.44 -8.83 -5.68
C VAL A 11 -6.64 -9.37 -4.91
N ASN A 12 -6.56 -9.38 -3.59
CA ASN A 12 -7.67 -9.88 -2.78
C ASN A 12 -8.78 -8.83 -2.81
N ILE A 13 -9.63 -8.94 -3.84
CA ILE A 13 -10.79 -8.10 -4.10
C ILE A 13 -11.99 -8.84 -3.53
N MET A 14 -12.59 -8.28 -2.49
CA MET A 14 -13.85 -8.76 -1.94
C MET A 14 -14.96 -7.89 -2.51
N LEU A 15 -15.71 -8.44 -3.47
CA LEU A 15 -16.91 -7.82 -4.02
C LEU A 15 -18.12 -8.44 -3.32
N GLN A 16 -18.94 -7.60 -2.73
CA GLN A 16 -20.18 -7.98 -2.07
C GLN A 16 -21.35 -7.24 -2.73
N HIS A 17 -22.33 -8.01 -3.19
CA HIS A 17 -23.60 -7.46 -3.66
C HIS A 17 -24.64 -7.65 -2.56
N ASN A 18 -24.94 -6.55 -1.87
CA ASN A 18 -25.84 -6.53 -0.74
C ASN A 18 -27.26 -6.20 -1.23
N LYS A 19 -28.20 -7.13 -1.03
CA LYS A 19 -29.62 -6.95 -1.36
C LYS A 19 -30.50 -7.37 -0.19
N GLY A 20 -31.31 -6.45 0.32
CA GLY A 20 -32.21 -6.75 1.43
C GLY A 20 -31.46 -7.02 2.74
N GLN A 21 -32.02 -7.91 3.58
CA GLN A 21 -31.48 -8.23 4.92
C GLN A 21 -30.17 -9.05 4.92
N GLN A 22 -29.64 -9.47 3.77
CA GLN A 22 -28.64 -10.54 3.74
C GLN A 22 -27.29 -10.23 4.41
N HIS A 23 -26.90 -8.98 4.66
CA HIS A 23 -25.57 -8.69 5.24
C HIS A 23 -25.47 -7.46 6.15
N VAL A 24 -26.54 -7.10 6.87
CA VAL A 24 -26.61 -5.83 7.64
C VAL A 24 -25.82 -5.83 8.97
N SER A 25 -25.27 -6.97 9.42
CA SER A 25 -24.82 -7.11 10.82
C SER A 25 -23.45 -6.50 11.17
N SER A 26 -22.49 -6.41 10.23
CA SER A 26 -21.17 -5.82 10.47
C SER A 26 -21.06 -4.34 10.08
N GLU A 27 -21.68 -3.93 8.97
CA GLU A 27 -21.58 -2.58 8.39
C GLU A 27 -22.39 -1.52 9.15
N THR A 28 -23.38 -1.94 9.94
CA THR A 28 -24.20 -1.05 10.78
C THR A 28 -23.51 -0.59 12.05
N LEU A 29 -22.42 -1.27 12.42
CA LEU A 29 -21.58 -0.86 13.54
C LEU A 29 -20.42 -0.01 13.05
N PRO A 30 -20.13 1.11 13.73
CA PRO A 30 -18.99 1.95 13.43
C PRO A 30 -17.69 1.20 13.61
N HIS A 31 -16.90 1.21 12.54
CA HIS A 31 -15.67 0.45 12.45
C HIS A 31 -14.67 1.15 11.53
N MET A 32 -13.51 0.52 11.42
CA MET A 32 -12.43 0.89 10.54
C MET A 32 -11.68 -0.40 10.25
N HIS A 33 -11.28 -0.59 9.01
CA HIS A 33 -10.57 -1.78 8.57
C HIS A 33 -9.36 -1.39 7.72
N LYS A 34 -8.42 -2.34 7.56
CA LYS A 34 -7.20 -2.14 6.78
C LYS A 34 -7.42 -1.99 5.27
N PHE A 35 -8.64 -2.25 4.78
CA PHE A 35 -8.99 -2.22 3.37
C PHE A 35 -9.39 -0.82 2.92
N PHE A 36 -9.17 -0.52 1.64
CA PHE A 36 -9.92 0.50 0.95
C PHE A 36 -11.26 -0.08 0.51
N GLU A 37 -12.28 0.77 0.53
CA GLU A 37 -13.66 0.38 0.24
C GLU A 37 -14.25 1.32 -0.80
N ILE A 38 -14.91 0.74 -1.81
CA ILE A 38 -15.73 1.42 -2.80
C ILE A 38 -17.16 0.96 -2.58
N LEU A 39 -18.06 1.89 -2.27
CA LEU A 39 -19.47 1.62 -2.05
C LEU A 39 -20.29 2.34 -3.12
N ILE A 40 -21.16 1.60 -3.83
CA ILE A 40 -22.14 2.17 -4.75
C ILE A 40 -23.55 1.74 -4.35
N LEU A 41 -24.45 2.71 -4.23
CA LEU A 41 -25.86 2.46 -3.93
C LEU A 41 -26.61 2.21 -5.25
N LEU A 42 -27.31 1.09 -5.39
CA LEU A 42 -28.08 0.73 -6.59
C LEU A 42 -29.57 1.05 -6.44
N SER A 43 -30.13 0.86 -5.26
CA SER A 43 -31.52 1.20 -4.95
C SER A 43 -31.70 1.51 -3.46
N GLY A 44 -32.80 2.18 -3.11
CA GLY A 44 -33.10 2.60 -1.74
C GLY A 44 -32.42 3.90 -1.33
N LYS A 45 -32.25 4.08 -0.01
CA LYS A 45 -31.64 5.26 0.61
C LYS A 45 -30.76 4.82 1.78
N ALA A 46 -29.52 5.29 1.77
CA ALA A 46 -28.55 5.02 2.81
C ALA A 46 -27.88 6.31 3.28
N GLY A 47 -27.50 6.36 4.55
CA GLY A 47 -26.57 7.34 5.09
C GLY A 47 -25.21 6.69 5.35
N CYS A 48 -24.11 7.36 5.06
CA CYS A 48 -22.77 6.93 5.40
C CYS A 48 -22.13 7.98 6.32
N PHE A 49 -21.88 7.61 7.57
CA PHE A 49 -21.07 8.40 8.49
C PHE A 49 -19.60 8.10 8.20
N ILE A 50 -18.79 9.13 7.96
CA ILE A 50 -17.34 8.99 7.76
C ILE A 50 -16.67 10.14 8.52
N GLU A 51 -15.90 9.81 9.55
CA GLU A 51 -15.23 10.74 10.46
C GLU A 51 -16.16 11.79 11.10
N LYS A 52 -16.34 12.95 10.46
CA LYS A 52 -17.17 14.07 10.96
C LYS A 52 -18.29 14.45 9.99
N ASN A 53 -18.43 13.70 8.90
CA ASN A 53 -19.36 13.97 7.82
C ASN A 53 -20.41 12.86 7.70
N ILE A 54 -21.63 13.26 7.35
CA ILE A 54 -22.72 12.35 7.03
C ILE A 54 -23.10 12.56 5.57
N TYR A 55 -22.93 11.51 4.77
CA TYR A 55 -23.29 11.46 3.37
C TYR A 55 -24.64 10.77 3.21
N THR A 56 -25.65 11.48 2.69
CA THR A 56 -26.92 10.83 2.31
C THR A 56 -26.80 10.38 0.85
N LEU A 57 -26.87 9.07 0.63
CA LEU A 57 -26.69 8.43 -0.66
C LEU A 57 -28.01 8.22 -1.38
N LYS A 58 -27.98 8.48 -2.69
CA LYS A 58 -29.03 8.17 -3.66
C LYS A 58 -28.52 7.10 -4.64
N PRO A 59 -29.43 6.36 -5.30
CA PRO A 59 -29.04 5.40 -6.34
C PRO A 59 -28.09 5.99 -7.38
N GLY A 60 -27.04 5.24 -7.74
CA GLY A 60 -25.97 5.63 -8.66
C GLY A 60 -24.85 6.46 -8.03
N GLN A 61 -24.92 6.78 -6.74
CA GLN A 61 -23.85 7.52 -6.06
C GLN A 61 -22.76 6.60 -5.51
N LEU A 62 -21.52 7.04 -5.64
CA LEU A 62 -20.32 6.30 -5.23
C LEU A 62 -19.61 7.00 -4.06
N ILE A 63 -19.19 6.18 -3.10
CA ILE A 63 -18.39 6.54 -1.94
C ILE A 63 -17.09 5.77 -1.98
N VAL A 64 -15.98 6.45 -1.70
CA VAL A 64 -14.67 5.84 -1.45
C VAL A 64 -14.26 6.06 -0.01
N ILE A 65 -13.76 5.02 0.65
CA ILE A 65 -13.35 5.04 2.06
C ILE A 65 -11.94 4.48 2.17
N SER A 66 -11.09 5.22 2.89
CA SER A 66 -9.71 4.83 3.18
C SER A 66 -9.60 3.97 4.42
N SER A 67 -8.53 3.19 4.52
CA SER A 67 -8.27 2.23 5.61
C SER A 67 -8.07 2.85 7.00
N GLU A 68 -8.05 4.18 7.07
CA GLU A 68 -7.84 4.96 8.29
C GLU A 68 -9.00 5.90 8.61
N GLU A 69 -10.15 5.71 7.95
CA GLU A 69 -11.36 6.46 8.19
C GLU A 69 -12.34 5.62 9.02
N ILE A 70 -12.77 6.16 10.15
CA ILE A 70 -13.86 5.56 10.93
C ILE A 70 -15.17 5.81 10.19
N HIS A 71 -15.88 4.75 9.83
CA HIS A 71 -17.10 4.86 9.05
C HIS A 71 -18.20 3.91 9.55
N LYS A 72 -19.43 4.20 9.11
CA LYS A 72 -20.63 3.41 9.36
C LYS A 72 -21.64 3.61 8.24
N LEU A 73 -22.22 2.51 7.76
CA LEU A 73 -23.40 2.55 6.92
C LEU A 73 -24.68 2.54 7.77
N THR A 74 -25.63 3.38 7.39
CA THR A 74 -26.99 3.43 7.93
C THR A 74 -27.95 3.21 6.79
N VAL A 75 -28.84 2.26 6.91
CA VAL A 75 -29.86 1.98 5.91
C VAL A 75 -31.22 2.13 6.59
N ASP A 76 -32.04 3.06 6.08
CA ASP A 76 -33.34 3.38 6.67
C ASP A 76 -34.36 2.25 6.39
N ASP A 77 -34.34 1.72 5.16
CA ASP A 77 -35.19 0.61 4.70
C ASP A 77 -34.31 -0.48 4.10
N VAL A 78 -33.92 -1.43 4.95
CA VAL A 78 -33.01 -2.51 4.61
C VAL A 78 -33.58 -3.40 3.51
N GLU A 79 -34.90 -3.62 3.49
CA GLU A 79 -35.53 -4.57 2.55
C GLU A 79 -35.51 -4.06 1.11
N ASN A 80 -35.55 -2.74 0.93
CA ASN A 80 -35.56 -2.07 -0.37
C ASN A 80 -34.22 -1.40 -0.71
N CYS A 81 -33.15 -1.74 0.02
CA CYS A 81 -31.81 -1.22 -0.24
C CYS A 81 -30.96 -2.25 -0.97
N GLU A 82 -30.25 -1.79 -1.98
CA GLU A 82 -29.30 -2.60 -2.74
C GLU A 82 -28.03 -1.79 -2.95
N SER A 83 -26.88 -2.39 -2.62
CA SER A 83 -25.57 -1.76 -2.79
C SER A 83 -24.53 -2.78 -3.23
N ILE A 84 -23.48 -2.29 -3.87
CA ILE A 84 -22.26 -3.07 -4.11
C ILE A 84 -21.14 -2.44 -3.29
N GLU A 85 -20.42 -3.28 -2.56
CA GLU A 85 -19.23 -2.92 -1.81
C GLU A 85 -18.02 -3.69 -2.36
N ILE A 86 -16.92 -2.98 -2.60
CA ILE A 86 -15.66 -3.58 -3.03
C ILE A 86 -14.59 -3.22 -2.02
N LEU A 87 -14.08 -4.21 -1.31
CA LEU A 87 -12.95 -4.06 -0.39
C LEU A 87 -11.67 -4.64 -0.97
N PHE A 88 -10.56 -3.93 -0.83
CA PHE A 88 -9.24 -4.42 -1.25
C PHE A 88 -8.11 -3.90 -0.35
N ASP A 89 -7.04 -4.68 -0.19
CA ASP A 89 -5.91 -4.30 0.66
C ASP A 89 -4.93 -3.44 -0.14
N PRO A 90 -4.73 -2.14 0.17
CA PRO A 90 -3.78 -1.31 -0.56
C PRO A 90 -2.33 -1.75 -0.35
N ALA A 91 -2.05 -2.59 0.65
CA ALA A 91 -0.75 -3.20 0.86
C ALA A 91 -0.57 -4.52 0.11
N ASP A 92 -1.52 -4.91 -0.75
CA ASP A 92 -1.35 -6.03 -1.67
C ASP A 92 -0.12 -5.76 -2.56
N PRO A 93 0.87 -6.68 -2.62
CA PRO A 93 2.07 -6.48 -3.40
C PRO A 93 1.77 -6.17 -4.87
N TYR A 94 0.64 -6.65 -5.40
CA TYR A 94 0.26 -6.46 -6.80
C TYR A 94 0.34 -5.00 -7.25
N PHE A 95 -0.11 -4.06 -6.41
CA PHE A 95 -0.11 -2.63 -6.74
C PHE A 95 1.29 -2.02 -6.83
N SER A 96 2.27 -2.59 -6.12
CA SER A 96 3.65 -2.11 -6.17
C SER A 96 4.30 -2.35 -7.53
N TYR A 97 3.79 -3.32 -8.31
CA TYR A 97 4.31 -3.65 -9.66
C TYR A 97 3.75 -2.75 -10.76
N LEU A 98 2.69 -1.99 -10.51
CA LEU A 98 2.05 -1.13 -11.52
C LEU A 98 2.77 0.21 -11.71
N GLY A 99 3.59 0.61 -10.74
CA GLY A 99 4.81 1.44 -10.84
C GLY A 99 4.73 2.88 -11.37
N ILE A 100 3.70 3.25 -12.13
CA ILE A 100 3.65 4.50 -12.90
C ILE A 100 2.45 5.37 -12.53
N THR A 101 1.32 4.77 -12.16
CA THR A 101 0.06 5.49 -11.89
C THR A 101 -0.33 5.39 -10.43
N ASP A 102 -0.64 6.52 -9.80
CA ASP A 102 -1.27 6.57 -8.47
C ASP A 102 -2.72 6.07 -8.56
N LEU A 103 -2.92 4.77 -8.30
CA LEU A 103 -4.24 4.12 -8.29
C LEU A 103 -5.06 4.43 -7.04
N PHE A 104 -4.47 5.12 -6.06
CA PHE A 104 -5.06 5.34 -4.75
C PHE A 104 -5.43 6.80 -4.49
N HIS A 105 -5.22 7.68 -5.48
CA HIS A 105 -5.38 9.12 -5.35
C HIS A 105 -6.68 9.54 -4.66
N CYS A 106 -7.84 8.99 -5.07
CA CYS A 106 -9.14 9.31 -4.49
C CYS A 106 -9.34 8.79 -3.05
N PHE A 107 -8.47 7.90 -2.54
CA PHE A 107 -8.52 7.37 -1.19
C PHE A 107 -7.57 8.12 -0.24
N ILE A 108 -6.39 8.54 -0.71
CA ILE A 108 -5.33 9.07 0.16
C ILE A 108 -5.01 10.56 -0.05
N ASN A 109 -5.30 11.12 -1.23
CA ASN A 109 -4.97 12.52 -1.55
C ASN A 109 -6.18 13.45 -1.32
N ARG A 110 -6.80 13.29 -0.14
CA ARG A 110 -7.90 14.13 0.36
C ARG A 110 -7.90 14.14 1.89
N PRO A 111 -8.45 15.19 2.54
CA PRO A 111 -8.64 15.17 3.98
C PRO A 111 -9.55 14.01 4.41
N LYS A 112 -9.27 13.41 5.58
CA LYS A 112 -10.06 12.29 6.11
C LYS A 112 -11.50 12.72 6.39
N GLY A 113 -12.46 11.93 5.92
CA GLY A 113 -13.88 12.21 6.00
C GLY A 113 -14.39 13.22 4.99
N GLU A 114 -13.53 13.86 4.21
CA GLU A 114 -13.89 14.83 3.18
C GLU A 114 -13.67 14.26 1.79
N ARG A 115 -14.47 14.73 0.82
CA ARG A 115 -14.40 14.29 -0.59
C ARG A 115 -14.55 12.77 -0.80
N ASN A 116 -15.16 12.04 0.15
CA ASN A 116 -15.43 10.61 0.01
C ASN A 116 -16.46 10.31 -1.08
N ARG A 117 -17.41 11.23 -1.31
CA ARG A 117 -18.43 11.07 -2.35
C ARG A 117 -17.90 11.55 -3.69
N ILE A 118 -17.93 10.66 -4.68
CA ILE A 118 -17.57 10.96 -6.06
C ILE A 118 -18.88 11.20 -6.83
N PRO A 119 -19.19 12.45 -7.23
CA PRO A 119 -20.37 12.73 -8.03
C PRO A 119 -20.21 12.13 -9.43
N LEU A 120 -21.18 11.34 -9.85
CA LEU A 120 -21.19 10.65 -11.14
C LEU A 120 -22.36 11.18 -11.99
N SER A 121 -22.08 11.43 -13.27
CA SER A 121 -23.13 11.48 -14.30
C SER A 121 -23.69 10.06 -14.52
N LYS A 122 -24.88 9.97 -15.14
CA LYS A 122 -25.50 8.67 -15.44
C LYS A 122 -24.58 7.78 -16.28
N ALA A 123 -23.92 8.32 -17.31
CA ALA A 123 -22.98 7.58 -18.14
C ALA A 123 -21.75 7.07 -17.36
N GLN A 124 -21.23 7.87 -16.42
CA GLN A 124 -20.11 7.45 -15.56
C GLN A 124 -20.52 6.33 -14.60
N ALA A 125 -21.71 6.44 -13.99
CA ALA A 125 -22.25 5.42 -13.12
C ALA A 125 -22.49 4.10 -13.86
N ASP A 126 -23.07 4.16 -15.07
CA ASP A 126 -23.31 2.97 -15.89
C ASP A 126 -21.99 2.30 -16.31
N HIS A 127 -20.97 3.07 -16.71
CA HIS A 127 -19.66 2.52 -17.04
C HIS A 127 -18.97 1.84 -15.84
N ILE A 128 -19.06 2.45 -14.65
CA ILE A 128 -18.55 1.84 -13.42
C ILE A 128 -19.27 0.53 -13.13
N LEU A 129 -20.60 0.48 -13.28
CA LEU A 129 -21.37 -0.75 -13.10
C LEU A 129 -20.99 -1.84 -14.11
N ASP A 130 -20.73 -1.49 -15.36
CA ASP A 130 -20.25 -2.45 -16.37
C ASP A 130 -18.91 -3.08 -15.97
N LEU A 131 -17.98 -2.29 -15.43
CA LEU A 131 -16.69 -2.79 -14.93
C LEU A 131 -16.88 -3.69 -13.71
N ILE A 132 -17.76 -3.31 -12.78
CA ILE A 132 -18.10 -4.12 -11.61
C ILE A 132 -18.71 -5.47 -12.03
N ASN A 133 -19.65 -5.46 -12.98
CA ASN A 133 -20.28 -6.67 -13.51
C ASN A 133 -19.24 -7.59 -14.19
N LYS A 134 -18.25 -7.04 -14.91
CA LYS A 134 -17.13 -7.82 -15.45
C LYS A 134 -16.31 -8.47 -14.33
N ILE A 135 -15.95 -7.70 -13.29
CA ILE A 135 -15.18 -8.19 -12.14
C ILE A 135 -15.94 -9.32 -11.44
N GLU A 136 -17.24 -9.14 -11.22
CA GLU A 136 -18.12 -10.16 -10.63
C GLU A 136 -18.19 -11.41 -11.51
N TYR A 137 -18.44 -11.26 -12.81
CA TYR A 137 -18.48 -12.37 -13.75
C TYR A 137 -17.19 -13.19 -13.72
N TYR A 138 -16.02 -12.54 -13.79
CA TYR A 138 -14.73 -13.25 -13.74
C TYR A 138 -14.38 -13.79 -12.35
N THR A 139 -15.03 -13.31 -11.28
CA THR A 139 -14.88 -13.83 -9.91
C THR A 139 -15.70 -15.12 -9.73
N ASN A 140 -16.91 -15.16 -10.29
CA ASN A 140 -17.86 -16.26 -10.09
C ASN A 140 -17.74 -17.39 -11.12
N ASN A 141 -16.93 -17.21 -12.17
CA ASN A 141 -16.75 -18.19 -13.23
C ASN A 141 -15.30 -18.63 -13.35
N ILE A 142 -15.09 -19.82 -13.91
CA ILE A 142 -13.77 -20.38 -14.19
C ILE A 142 -13.58 -20.43 -15.70
N GLY A 143 -12.51 -19.81 -16.19
CA GLY A 143 -12.19 -19.77 -17.62
C GLY A 143 -10.73 -19.41 -17.85
N TYR A 144 -10.22 -19.74 -19.03
CA TYR A 144 -8.88 -19.34 -19.43
C TYR A 144 -8.77 -17.81 -19.41
N GLY A 145 -7.77 -17.29 -18.69
CA GLY A 145 -7.50 -15.86 -18.58
C GLY A 145 -8.42 -15.06 -17.65
N PHE A 146 -9.42 -15.68 -16.99
CA PHE A 146 -10.39 -14.94 -16.16
C PHE A 146 -9.75 -14.24 -14.96
N SER A 147 -8.71 -14.84 -14.36
CA SER A 147 -7.95 -14.19 -13.28
C SER A 147 -7.26 -12.90 -13.75
N ALA A 148 -6.68 -12.91 -14.95
CA ALA A 148 -6.06 -11.73 -15.56
C ALA A 148 -7.13 -10.69 -15.92
N LEU A 149 -8.23 -11.11 -16.56
CA LEU A 149 -9.33 -10.22 -16.92
C LEU A 149 -9.97 -9.56 -15.69
N ARG A 150 -10.18 -10.31 -14.60
CA ARG A 150 -10.64 -9.75 -13.33
C ARG A 150 -9.74 -8.64 -12.83
N VAL A 151 -8.44 -8.88 -12.77
CA VAL A 151 -7.48 -7.90 -12.27
C VAL A 151 -7.40 -6.69 -13.22
N THR A 152 -7.36 -6.91 -14.53
CA THR A 152 -7.38 -5.83 -15.53
C THR A 152 -8.63 -4.97 -15.41
N SER A 153 -9.82 -5.56 -15.31
CA SER A 153 -11.07 -4.82 -15.12
C SER A 153 -11.10 -4.06 -13.79
N PHE A 154 -10.50 -4.60 -12.74
CA PHE A 154 -10.38 -3.89 -11.46
C PHE A 154 -9.39 -2.72 -11.52
N ILE A 155 -8.25 -2.87 -12.20
CA ILE A 155 -7.33 -1.75 -12.43
C ILE A 155 -7.99 -0.68 -13.31
N GLU A 156 -8.72 -1.08 -14.35
CA GLU A 156 -9.51 -0.17 -15.20
C GLU A 156 -10.54 0.61 -14.36
N LEU A 157 -11.25 -0.06 -13.45
CA LEU A 157 -12.18 0.57 -12.51
C LEU A 157 -11.48 1.62 -11.64
N LEU A 158 -10.34 1.29 -11.04
CA LEU A 158 -9.58 2.22 -10.21
C LEU A 158 -9.08 3.43 -11.02
N VAL A 159 -8.53 3.21 -12.21
CA VAL A 159 -8.07 4.29 -13.10
C VAL A 159 -9.25 5.19 -13.47
N TYR A 160 -10.40 4.62 -13.82
CA TYR A 160 -11.58 5.39 -14.19
C TYR A 160 -12.10 6.22 -13.01
N ILE A 161 -12.26 5.63 -11.83
CA ILE A 161 -12.70 6.35 -10.62
C ILE A 161 -11.76 7.51 -10.31
N ASN A 162 -10.43 7.29 -10.35
CA ASN A 162 -9.46 8.36 -10.10
C ASN A 162 -9.52 9.46 -11.17
N SER A 163 -9.73 9.09 -12.44
CA SER A 163 -9.89 10.05 -13.54
C SER A 163 -11.12 10.95 -13.32
N VAL A 164 -12.23 10.39 -12.84
CA VAL A 164 -13.42 11.17 -12.48
C VAL A 164 -13.13 12.05 -11.28
N PHE A 165 -12.47 11.50 -10.24
CA PHE A 165 -12.17 12.20 -8.99
C PHE A 165 -11.31 13.46 -9.19
N ILE A 166 -10.27 13.37 -10.02
CA ILE A 166 -9.34 14.49 -10.30
C ILE A 166 -10.05 15.64 -11.02
N ASN A 167 -11.08 15.32 -11.82
CA ASN A 167 -11.83 16.30 -12.61
C ASN A 167 -13.05 16.88 -11.87
N ILE A 168 -13.25 16.59 -10.58
CA ILE A 168 -14.34 17.17 -9.80
C ILE A 168 -14.09 18.68 -9.60
N THR A 169 -14.96 19.51 -10.18
CA THR A 169 -14.89 20.98 -10.06
C THR A 169 -15.77 21.53 -8.95
N HIS A 170 -16.81 20.79 -8.55
CA HIS A 170 -17.75 21.19 -7.51
C HIS A 170 -18.08 20.03 -6.57
N GLN A 171 -18.13 20.32 -5.29
CA GLN A 171 -18.44 19.36 -4.24
C GLN A 171 -19.81 19.72 -3.69
N GLU A 172 -20.80 18.82 -3.74
CA GLU A 172 -22.02 19.06 -2.98
C GLU A 172 -21.80 18.73 -1.50
N ASN A 173 -22.35 19.61 -0.65
CA ASN A 173 -22.16 19.61 0.80
C ASN A 173 -22.62 18.28 1.43
N SER A 174 -21.77 17.69 2.27
CA SER A 174 -22.20 16.74 3.29
C SER A 174 -23.02 17.48 4.35
N SER A 175 -23.97 16.79 4.99
CA SER A 175 -24.51 17.29 6.25
C SER A 175 -23.46 17.09 7.34
N THR A 176 -23.17 18.14 8.09
CA THR A 176 -22.20 18.10 9.17
C THR A 176 -22.87 17.71 10.49
N LEU A 177 -22.07 17.15 11.39
CA LEU A 177 -22.48 16.91 12.77
C LEU A 177 -22.85 18.23 13.46
N PRO A 178 -23.61 18.20 14.57
CA PRO A 178 -23.77 19.38 15.42
C PRO A 178 -22.40 19.97 15.77
N GLU A 179 -22.27 21.29 15.69
CA GLU A 179 -20.99 22.00 15.88
C GLU A 179 -20.28 21.62 17.18
N VAL A 180 -21.04 21.48 18.27
CA VAL A 180 -20.52 21.03 19.56
C VAL A 180 -19.84 19.65 19.49
N LEU A 181 -20.35 18.74 18.68
CA LEU A 181 -19.79 17.41 18.49
C LEU A 181 -18.53 17.46 17.64
N ILE A 182 -18.50 18.31 16.61
CA ILE A 182 -17.31 18.57 15.78
C ILE A 182 -16.18 19.11 16.66
N ASN A 183 -16.45 20.15 17.46
CA ASN A 183 -15.47 20.76 18.35
C ASN A 183 -14.89 19.76 19.37
N ILE A 184 -15.73 18.89 19.92
CA ILE A 184 -15.29 17.82 20.83
C ILE A 184 -14.41 16.80 20.10
N MET A 185 -14.80 16.38 18.89
CA MET A 185 -14.01 15.44 18.08
C MET A 185 -12.67 16.03 17.65
N ASP A 186 -12.64 17.28 17.20
CA ASP A 186 -11.42 18.02 16.86
C ASP A 186 -10.48 18.10 18.06
N TYR A 187 -11.01 18.38 19.24
CA TYR A 187 -10.20 18.40 20.44
C TYR A 187 -9.64 17.02 20.78
N VAL A 188 -10.44 15.96 20.69
CA VAL A 188 -9.96 14.58 20.90
C VAL A 188 -8.84 14.26 19.92
N ASP A 189 -9.04 14.53 18.63
CA ASP A 189 -8.06 14.23 17.56
C ASP A 189 -6.72 14.93 17.81
N ASN A 190 -6.75 16.17 18.32
CA ASN A 190 -5.54 16.97 18.58
C ASN A 190 -4.91 16.75 19.97
N ASN A 191 -5.60 16.08 20.90
CA ASN A 191 -5.18 15.97 22.31
C ASN A 191 -5.19 14.53 22.84
N LEU A 192 -4.89 13.54 21.97
CA LEU A 192 -4.99 12.11 22.30
C LEU A 192 -4.19 11.67 23.54
N SER A 193 -3.05 12.31 23.81
CA SER A 193 -2.19 12.05 24.98
C SER A 193 -2.65 12.70 26.28
N SER A 194 -3.63 13.60 26.23
CA SER A 194 -4.17 14.31 27.40
C SER A 194 -5.28 13.53 28.09
N ASP A 195 -5.78 14.06 29.21
CA ASP A 195 -7.04 13.59 29.78
C ASP A 195 -8.19 13.88 28.82
N LEU A 196 -8.86 12.81 28.40
CA LEU A 196 -10.05 12.81 27.55
C LEU A 196 -11.21 12.12 28.26
N SER A 197 -11.19 12.13 29.59
CA SER A 197 -12.30 11.65 30.40
C SER A 197 -13.59 12.38 30.03
N LEU A 198 -14.71 11.67 30.14
CA LEU A 198 -16.02 12.27 29.87
C LEU A 198 -16.25 13.49 30.78
N GLU A 199 -15.80 13.42 32.03
CA GLU A 199 -15.88 14.50 33.01
C GLU A 199 -15.08 15.74 32.58
N PHE A 200 -13.87 15.53 32.07
CA PHE A 200 -13.08 16.64 31.53
C PHE A 200 -13.77 17.30 30.32
N LEU A 201 -14.27 16.50 29.38
CA LEU A 201 -14.87 17.01 28.15
C LEU A 201 -16.20 17.74 28.39
N VAL A 202 -17.05 17.26 29.31
CA VAL A 202 -18.31 17.96 29.65
C VAL A 202 -18.06 19.32 30.28
N ASN A 203 -17.06 19.41 31.17
CA ASN A 203 -16.69 20.67 31.81
C ASN A 203 -16.01 21.64 30.84
N LYS A 204 -15.11 21.13 29.97
CA LYS A 204 -14.40 21.96 28.98
C LYS A 204 -15.33 22.59 27.94
N PHE A 205 -16.30 21.83 27.47
CA PHE A 205 -17.22 22.25 26.40
C PHE A 205 -18.57 22.76 26.93
N TYR A 206 -18.74 22.84 28.25
CA TYR A 206 -19.97 23.29 28.90
C TYR A 206 -21.22 22.53 28.41
N VAL A 207 -21.12 21.20 28.29
CA VAL A 207 -22.20 20.33 27.82
C VAL A 207 -22.66 19.37 28.90
N ASP A 208 -23.96 19.09 28.96
CA ASP A 208 -24.46 18.06 29.86
C ASP A 208 -23.93 16.66 29.45
N LYS A 209 -23.61 15.85 30.46
CA LYS A 209 -23.06 14.50 30.30
C LYS A 209 -23.99 13.57 29.56
N TYR A 210 -25.27 13.55 29.92
CA TYR A 210 -26.26 12.69 29.28
C TYR A 210 -26.54 13.15 27.85
N TYR A 211 -26.59 14.47 27.65
CA TYR A 211 -26.70 15.07 26.34
C TYR A 211 -25.54 14.64 25.43
N LEU A 212 -24.28 14.81 25.87
CA LEU A 212 -23.09 14.41 25.10
C LEU A 212 -23.12 12.92 24.76
N CYS A 213 -23.36 12.04 25.73
CA CYS A 213 -23.45 10.60 25.46
C CYS A 213 -24.56 10.27 24.44
N ARG A 214 -25.72 10.92 24.55
CA ARG A 214 -26.86 10.71 23.66
C ARG A 214 -26.55 11.17 22.25
N ILE A 215 -26.04 12.39 22.06
CA ILE A 215 -25.75 12.90 20.72
C ILE A 215 -24.57 12.17 20.09
N PHE A 216 -23.53 11.85 20.85
CA PHE A 216 -22.36 11.13 20.33
C PHE A 216 -22.79 9.76 19.80
N ARG A 217 -23.59 9.01 20.58
CA ARG A 217 -24.12 7.71 20.13
C ARG A 217 -25.12 7.84 18.99
N LYS A 218 -25.98 8.86 18.99
CA LYS A 218 -26.96 9.10 17.92
C LYS A 218 -26.28 9.26 16.56
N TYR A 219 -25.26 10.10 16.49
CA TYR A 219 -24.64 10.44 15.21
C TYR A 219 -23.52 9.49 14.82
N THR A 220 -22.69 9.05 15.77
CA THR A 220 -21.56 8.18 15.44
C THR A 220 -21.93 6.71 15.48
N GLY A 221 -22.93 6.31 16.28
CA GLY A 221 -23.29 4.92 16.55
C GLY A 221 -22.53 4.26 17.70
N PHE A 222 -21.59 4.96 18.36
CA PHE A 222 -20.78 4.45 19.47
C PHE A 222 -20.62 5.46 20.60
N ASN A 223 -20.00 5.07 21.70
CA ASN A 223 -19.70 6.00 22.79
C ASN A 223 -18.34 6.69 22.57
N LEU A 224 -18.19 7.86 23.19
CA LEU A 224 -16.99 8.70 23.14
C LEU A 224 -15.71 7.94 23.54
N HIS A 225 -15.79 7.05 24.52
CA HIS A 225 -14.63 6.25 24.94
C HIS A 225 -14.13 5.32 23.82
N LYS A 226 -15.03 4.66 23.08
CA LYS A 226 -14.67 3.83 21.92
C LYS A 226 -14.03 4.69 20.82
N TYR A 227 -14.46 5.94 20.62
CA TYR A 227 -13.85 6.88 19.69
C TYR A 227 -12.40 7.19 20.03
N ILE A 228 -12.18 7.60 21.28
CA ILE A 228 -10.84 7.92 21.78
C ILE A 228 -9.93 6.71 21.58
N ILE A 229 -10.36 5.50 21.95
CA ILE A 229 -9.57 4.29 21.74
C ILE A 229 -9.19 4.08 20.27
N LEU A 230 -10.14 4.20 19.34
CA LEU A 230 -9.87 4.01 17.91
C LEU A 230 -8.86 5.05 17.40
N LYS A 231 -9.01 6.32 17.80
CA LYS A 231 -8.09 7.40 17.44
C LYS A 231 -6.69 7.21 18.02
N ARG A 232 -6.59 6.75 19.27
CA ARG A 232 -5.31 6.40 19.90
C ARG A 232 -4.63 5.24 19.18
N VAL A 233 -5.37 4.19 18.80
CA VAL A 233 -4.81 3.08 18.01
C VAL A 233 -4.34 3.55 16.63
N LEU A 234 -5.10 4.43 15.96
CA LEU A 234 -4.69 5.05 14.69
C LEU A 234 -3.39 5.84 14.84
N LYS A 235 -3.28 6.68 15.87
CA LYS A 235 -2.04 7.42 16.15
C LYS A 235 -0.88 6.47 16.43
N ALA A 236 -1.10 5.42 17.22
CA ALA A 236 -0.08 4.41 17.48
C ALA A 236 0.37 3.70 16.20
N LYS A 237 -0.53 3.39 15.26
CA LYS A 237 -0.16 2.83 13.95
C LYS A 237 0.81 3.74 13.19
N SER A 238 0.49 5.04 13.06
CA SER A 238 1.37 5.97 12.33
C SER A 238 2.73 6.10 13.00
N LEU A 239 2.76 6.23 14.34
CA LEU A 239 4.02 6.29 15.10
C LEU A 239 4.88 5.04 14.91
N LEU A 240 4.27 3.85 14.91
CA LEU A 240 5.00 2.59 14.65
C LEU A 240 5.50 2.48 13.21
N GLN A 241 4.77 3.05 12.24
CA GLN A 241 5.20 3.14 10.85
C GLN A 241 6.36 4.15 10.67
N GLU A 242 6.35 5.22 11.45
CA GLU A 242 7.43 6.21 11.55
C GLU A 242 8.67 5.69 12.30
N GLY A 243 8.61 4.45 12.82
CA GLY A 243 9.75 3.76 13.42
C GLY A 243 9.90 3.94 14.93
N LEU A 244 8.93 4.56 15.62
CA LEU A 244 8.96 4.67 17.08
C LEU A 244 8.88 3.28 17.73
N SER A 245 9.48 3.18 18.92
CA SER A 245 9.39 1.97 19.73
C SER A 245 7.94 1.69 20.13
N VAL A 246 7.62 0.42 20.42
CA VAL A 246 6.29 0.03 20.89
C VAL A 246 5.90 0.77 22.17
N THR A 247 6.88 1.03 23.05
CA THR A 247 6.71 1.76 24.30
C THR A 247 6.41 3.24 24.06
N ASP A 248 7.18 3.89 23.18
CA ASP A 248 6.96 5.31 22.87
C ASP A 248 5.65 5.53 22.13
N ALA A 249 5.30 4.63 21.20
CA ALA A 249 4.02 4.65 20.51
C ALA A 249 2.85 4.47 21.49
N CYS A 250 2.98 3.62 22.52
CA CYS A 250 1.99 3.46 23.58
C CYS A 250 1.73 4.80 24.31
N HIS A 251 2.78 5.43 24.83
CA HIS A 251 2.64 6.66 25.62
C HIS A 251 2.25 7.87 24.76
N THR A 252 2.88 8.04 23.60
CA THR A 252 2.62 9.19 22.70
C THR A 252 1.21 9.15 22.11
N SER A 253 0.65 7.95 21.90
CA SER A 253 -0.75 7.81 21.50
C SER A 253 -1.75 7.96 22.66
N GLY A 254 -1.29 8.15 23.90
CA GLY A 254 -2.14 8.42 25.06
C GLY A 254 -2.63 7.20 25.82
N PHE A 255 -2.01 6.03 25.66
CA PHE A 255 -2.25 4.91 26.56
C PHE A 255 -1.37 5.01 27.80
N ASN A 256 -2.01 4.95 28.97
CA ASN A 256 -1.32 5.02 30.27
C ASN A 256 -0.85 3.65 30.76
N ASP A 257 -1.38 2.56 30.21
CA ASP A 257 -1.04 1.19 30.57
C ASP A 257 -0.64 0.38 29.34
N TYR A 258 0.59 -0.14 29.36
CA TYR A 258 1.18 -0.88 28.24
C TYR A 258 0.44 -2.19 27.95
N SER A 259 0.01 -2.90 28.99
CA SER A 259 -0.70 -4.17 28.85
C SER A 259 -2.06 -3.99 28.16
N ASN A 260 -2.80 -2.96 28.57
CA ASN A 260 -4.06 -2.57 27.97
C ASN A 260 -3.88 -2.06 26.54
N PHE A 261 -2.80 -1.31 26.26
CA PHE A 261 -2.44 -0.89 24.91
C PHE A 261 -2.26 -2.10 23.98
N VAL A 262 -1.40 -3.05 24.33
CA VAL A 262 -1.13 -4.22 23.49
C VAL A 262 -2.40 -5.02 23.20
N ARG A 263 -3.23 -5.25 24.22
CA ARG A 263 -4.51 -5.96 24.07
C ARG A 263 -5.48 -5.21 23.18
N THR A 264 -5.62 -3.89 23.38
CA THR A 264 -6.53 -3.04 22.62
C THR A 264 -6.09 -2.90 21.17
N PHE A 265 -4.80 -2.63 20.94
CA PHE A 265 -4.22 -2.56 19.61
C PHE A 265 -4.42 -3.87 18.84
N LYS A 266 -4.13 -5.02 19.46
CA LYS A 266 -4.35 -6.34 18.85
C LYS A 266 -5.82 -6.59 18.54
N LYS A 267 -6.73 -6.19 19.44
CA LYS A 267 -8.18 -6.33 19.22
C LYS A 267 -8.68 -5.48 18.03
N VAL A 268 -8.13 -4.28 17.85
CA VAL A 268 -8.56 -3.35 16.80
C VAL A 268 -7.90 -3.69 15.45
N THR A 269 -6.63 -4.09 15.45
CA THR A 269 -5.83 -4.28 14.22
C THR A 269 -5.64 -5.73 13.81
N ASN A 270 -6.11 -6.68 14.63
CA ASN A 270 -5.86 -8.13 14.52
C ASN A 270 -4.36 -8.53 14.56
N THR A 271 -3.46 -7.59 14.86
CA THR A 271 -1.99 -7.81 14.88
C THR A 271 -1.40 -7.16 16.14
N SER A 272 -0.37 -7.75 16.76
CA SER A 272 0.26 -7.09 17.90
C SER A 272 1.06 -5.84 17.49
N PRO A 273 1.24 -4.84 18.37
CA PRO A 273 2.06 -3.66 18.08
C PRO A 273 3.48 -3.99 17.60
N LEU A 274 4.12 -5.01 18.20
CA LEU A 274 5.46 -5.43 17.82
C LEU A 274 5.51 -6.05 16.42
N GLN A 275 4.55 -6.92 16.08
CA GLN A 275 4.43 -7.47 14.74
C GLN A 275 4.12 -6.38 13.72
N TYR A 276 3.28 -5.41 14.10
CA TYR A 276 2.96 -4.25 13.27
C TYR A 276 4.22 -3.41 13.03
N SER A 277 4.94 -3.01 14.07
CA SER A 277 6.22 -2.30 13.97
C SER A 277 7.20 -3.05 13.07
N LYS A 278 7.44 -4.35 13.30
CA LYS A 278 8.34 -5.17 12.45
C LYS A 278 7.97 -5.18 10.97
N LYS A 279 6.67 -5.10 10.64
CA LYS A 279 6.19 -5.03 9.24
C LYS A 279 6.58 -3.71 8.56
N TYR A 280 6.80 -2.65 9.31
CA TYR A 280 7.06 -1.29 8.81
C TYR A 280 8.44 -0.73 9.20
N SER A 281 9.12 -1.29 10.22
CA SER A 281 10.44 -0.90 10.71
C SER A 281 11.60 -1.34 9.81
N GLY A 282 11.27 -1.96 8.66
CA GLY A 282 12.19 -2.23 7.56
C GLY A 282 11.86 -1.45 6.28
N LYS A 283 10.91 -0.49 6.32
CA LYS A 283 10.39 0.22 5.13
C LYS A 283 10.94 1.64 4.94
N SER A 284 12.21 1.87 5.30
CA SER A 284 13.06 2.87 4.62
C SER A 284 13.71 2.29 3.35
N SER A 285 13.45 1.01 3.06
CA SER A 285 13.84 0.27 1.86
C SER A 285 12.73 -0.76 1.58
N MET A 286 12.36 -0.96 0.31
CA MET A 286 11.39 -2.00 -0.08
C MET A 286 11.79 -3.39 0.47
N PRO A 287 10.86 -4.29 0.84
CA PRO A 287 11.21 -5.58 1.44
C PRO A 287 11.90 -6.56 0.46
N ASP A 288 13.09 -7.02 0.83
CA ASP A 288 14.01 -7.97 0.16
C ASP A 288 13.55 -9.45 0.06
N ASN A 289 12.24 -9.74 0.07
CA ASN A 289 11.79 -11.12 -0.19
C ASN A 289 10.29 -11.16 -0.46
N TYR A 290 9.91 -11.17 -1.74
CA TYR A 290 8.55 -11.51 -2.17
C TYR A 290 8.57 -12.79 -3.01
N PRO A 291 7.64 -13.73 -2.75
CA PRO A 291 7.60 -15.03 -3.43
C PRO A 291 6.97 -14.83 -4.81
N PHE A 292 7.77 -14.42 -5.79
CA PHE A 292 7.31 -14.21 -7.17
C PHE A 292 7.38 -15.47 -8.05
N ASN A 293 7.80 -16.62 -7.53
CA ASN A 293 8.36 -17.66 -8.41
C ASN A 293 7.47 -18.85 -8.82
N ASP A 294 6.22 -19.05 -8.36
CA ASP A 294 5.62 -20.39 -8.57
C ASP A 294 4.38 -20.53 -9.46
N ILE A 295 3.74 -19.47 -9.94
CA ILE A 295 2.43 -19.64 -10.65
C ILE A 295 2.41 -19.00 -12.05
N PHE A 296 3.22 -17.97 -12.32
CA PHE A 296 3.45 -17.51 -13.71
C PHE A 296 4.47 -18.38 -14.47
N LEU A 297 5.16 -19.32 -13.79
CA LEU A 297 6.20 -20.14 -14.39
C LEU A 297 5.75 -21.53 -14.88
N LYS A 298 4.48 -21.93 -14.69
CA LYS A 298 4.01 -23.27 -15.13
C LYS A 298 3.53 -23.33 -16.58
N HIS A 299 3.47 -22.21 -17.30
CA HIS A 299 2.99 -22.17 -18.69
C HIS A 299 3.86 -21.34 -19.64
N TYR A 300 5.14 -21.10 -19.33
CA TYR A 300 6.07 -20.75 -20.40
C TYR A 300 6.24 -22.00 -21.27
N PRO A 301 5.91 -21.95 -22.58
CA PRO A 301 6.23 -23.05 -23.46
C PRO A 301 7.73 -23.31 -23.37
N SER A 302 8.08 -24.57 -23.15
CA SER A 302 9.43 -25.13 -22.94
C SER A 302 10.36 -25.02 -24.16
N SER A 303 10.14 -24.04 -25.04
CA SER A 303 10.81 -23.87 -26.32
C SER A 303 11.70 -22.61 -26.43
N PHE A 304 11.83 -21.79 -25.39
CA PHE A 304 12.76 -20.65 -25.37
C PHE A 304 13.76 -20.81 -24.23
N GLY A 305 15.06 -20.72 -24.52
CA GLY A 305 16.13 -20.81 -23.52
C GLY A 305 16.03 -19.70 -22.47
N LEU A 306 16.68 -19.88 -21.32
CA LEU A 306 16.76 -18.88 -20.26
C LEU A 306 18.13 -18.19 -20.27
N PRO A 307 18.22 -16.88 -19.96
CA PRO A 307 19.49 -16.20 -19.73
C PRO A 307 20.19 -16.73 -18.46
N ASP A 308 21.48 -16.44 -18.32
CA ASP A 308 22.29 -16.74 -17.14
C ASP A 308 23.38 -15.66 -17.05
N LEU A 309 23.19 -14.64 -16.22
CA LEU A 309 24.04 -13.46 -16.20
C LEU A 309 25.17 -13.64 -15.19
N VAL A 310 26.39 -13.39 -15.65
CA VAL A 310 27.57 -13.45 -14.80
C VAL A 310 28.28 -12.12 -14.83
N VAL A 311 28.86 -11.74 -13.69
CA VAL A 311 29.81 -10.64 -13.65
C VAL A 311 31.19 -11.19 -14.00
N ARG A 312 31.76 -10.75 -15.13
CA ARG A 312 33.09 -11.17 -15.60
C ARG A 312 34.22 -10.33 -15.02
N ASP A 313 33.99 -9.04 -14.84
CA ASP A 313 34.98 -8.15 -14.23
C ASP A 313 34.32 -6.96 -13.53
N ILE A 314 35.04 -6.36 -12.59
CA ILE A 314 34.72 -5.09 -11.95
C ILE A 314 35.81 -4.09 -12.33
N LEU A 315 35.39 -2.96 -12.87
CA LEU A 315 36.23 -1.85 -13.28
C LEU A 315 35.94 -0.65 -12.38
N TRP A 316 36.92 0.24 -12.24
CA TRP A 316 36.76 1.51 -11.54
C TRP A 316 37.60 2.59 -12.20
N SER A 317 37.19 3.84 -12.01
CA SER A 317 37.93 5.02 -12.44
C SER A 317 37.93 6.06 -11.32
N PRO A 318 39.08 6.66 -10.96
CA PRO A 318 40.41 6.45 -11.53
C PRO A 318 41.02 5.07 -11.20
N GLU A 319 41.94 4.57 -12.03
CA GLU A 319 42.55 3.23 -11.89
C GLU A 319 43.32 3.07 -10.56
N ASN A 320 43.99 4.14 -10.11
CA ASN A 320 44.77 4.22 -8.89
C ASN A 320 44.23 5.35 -7.98
N PRO A 321 43.08 5.14 -7.30
CA PRO A 321 42.46 6.17 -6.48
C PRO A 321 43.27 6.45 -5.20
N VAL A 322 43.34 7.72 -4.82
CA VAL A 322 43.85 8.17 -3.53
C VAL A 322 42.69 8.64 -2.63
N GLU A 323 42.96 8.78 -1.34
CA GLU A 323 41.97 9.28 -0.38
C GLU A 323 41.28 10.58 -0.87
N GLY A 324 39.95 10.58 -0.83
CA GLY A 324 39.10 11.69 -1.25
C GLY A 324 38.71 11.71 -2.73
N ASP A 325 39.27 10.83 -3.57
CA ASP A 325 38.88 10.73 -4.97
C ASP A 325 37.43 10.25 -5.14
N ILE A 326 36.77 10.70 -6.21
CA ILE A 326 35.45 10.20 -6.61
C ILE A 326 35.66 9.02 -7.56
N VAL A 327 35.26 7.83 -7.12
CA VAL A 327 35.44 6.57 -7.82
C VAL A 327 34.13 6.14 -8.45
N SER A 328 34.11 6.05 -9.79
CA SER A 328 33.01 5.45 -10.55
C SER A 328 33.28 3.98 -10.79
N PHE A 329 32.27 3.12 -10.57
CA PHE A 329 32.38 1.68 -10.81
C PHE A 329 31.66 1.25 -12.07
N SER A 330 32.20 0.24 -12.75
CA SER A 330 31.56 -0.45 -13.86
C SER A 330 31.73 -1.96 -13.73
N ALA A 331 30.83 -2.75 -14.33
CA ALA A 331 30.91 -4.20 -14.35
C ALA A 331 30.71 -4.72 -15.76
N VAL A 332 31.49 -5.72 -16.14
CA VAL A 332 31.31 -6.45 -17.40
C VAL A 332 30.35 -7.61 -17.14
N ILE A 333 29.17 -7.56 -17.75
CA ILE A 333 28.12 -8.56 -17.62
C ILE A 333 28.08 -9.40 -18.88
N GLU A 334 28.06 -10.72 -18.74
CA GLU A 334 27.90 -11.66 -19.85
C GLU A 334 26.68 -12.54 -19.61
N ASN A 335 25.90 -12.79 -20.67
CA ASN A 335 24.83 -13.80 -20.64
C ASN A 335 25.38 -15.15 -21.12
N ILE A 336 25.65 -16.09 -20.22
CA ILE A 336 26.11 -17.45 -20.53
C ILE A 336 24.96 -18.45 -20.72
N GLY A 337 23.72 -17.95 -20.71
CA GLY A 337 22.52 -18.75 -20.79
C GLY A 337 22.22 -19.24 -22.21
N THR A 338 21.03 -19.81 -22.37
CA THR A 338 20.53 -20.33 -23.66
C THR A 338 19.48 -19.43 -24.30
N GLY A 339 19.04 -18.37 -23.60
CA GLY A 339 18.11 -17.37 -24.12
C GLY A 339 18.54 -15.96 -23.78
N SER A 340 18.01 -14.99 -24.51
CA SER A 340 18.31 -13.57 -24.31
C SER A 340 17.63 -13.02 -23.05
N THR A 341 18.20 -11.97 -22.46
CA THR A 341 17.45 -11.19 -21.45
C THR A 341 16.21 -10.53 -22.10
N PRO A 342 15.12 -10.33 -21.35
CA PRO A 342 13.90 -9.77 -21.91
C PRO A 342 14.07 -8.31 -22.35
N ALA A 343 13.55 -7.97 -23.53
CA ALA A 343 13.53 -6.59 -24.00
C ALA A 343 12.73 -5.67 -23.06
N GLY A 344 13.27 -4.49 -22.75
CA GLY A 344 12.60 -3.52 -21.89
C GLY A 344 12.70 -3.80 -20.39
N ILE A 345 13.29 -4.94 -19.99
CA ILE A 345 13.61 -5.24 -18.60
C ILE A 345 15.05 -4.82 -18.32
N ILE A 346 15.26 -4.12 -17.20
CA ILE A 346 16.57 -3.60 -16.82
C ILE A 346 17.51 -4.75 -16.45
N THR A 347 18.64 -4.86 -17.15
CA THR A 347 19.81 -5.61 -16.66
C THR A 347 20.61 -4.65 -15.79
N GLY A 348 20.38 -4.72 -14.48
CA GLY A 348 21.02 -3.82 -13.51
C GLY A 348 22.23 -4.45 -12.83
N VAL A 349 23.11 -3.60 -12.29
CA VAL A 349 24.24 -4.03 -11.46
C VAL A 349 24.31 -3.17 -10.21
N GLY A 350 24.30 -3.80 -9.04
CA GLY A 350 24.58 -3.15 -7.76
C GLY A 350 26.07 -3.27 -7.41
N PHE A 351 26.69 -2.16 -7.00
CA PHE A 351 28.06 -2.12 -6.50
C PHE A 351 28.06 -1.86 -4.99
N SER A 352 28.72 -2.71 -4.22
CA SER A 352 28.87 -2.53 -2.77
C SER A 352 30.33 -2.51 -2.34
N ILE A 353 30.62 -1.64 -1.37
CA ILE A 353 31.89 -1.56 -0.66
C ILE A 353 31.60 -2.04 0.76
N GLY A 354 31.66 -3.36 0.97
CA GLY A 354 31.04 -3.99 2.15
C GLY A 354 29.51 -4.13 2.03
N LYS A 355 28.75 -3.78 3.07
CA LYS A 355 27.27 -3.79 3.11
C LYS A 355 26.75 -2.50 3.76
N PRO A 356 25.71 -1.83 3.21
CA PRO A 356 24.86 -2.18 2.04
C PRO A 356 25.41 -1.74 0.66
N THR A 357 24.65 -1.98 -0.42
CA THR A 357 24.92 -1.48 -1.79
C THR A 357 25.09 0.04 -1.80
N TYR A 358 26.07 0.54 -2.55
CA TYR A 358 26.46 1.96 -2.51
C TYR A 358 25.91 2.72 -3.73
N CYS A 359 26.20 2.24 -4.93
CA CYS A 359 25.76 2.79 -6.22
C CYS A 359 25.36 1.65 -7.17
N TRP A 360 24.62 1.98 -8.24
CA TRP A 360 24.06 0.98 -9.15
C TRP A 360 23.96 1.50 -10.59
N SER A 361 23.77 0.56 -11.52
CA SER A 361 23.38 0.80 -12.91
C SER A 361 21.92 0.35 -13.12
N ASP A 362 21.06 1.21 -13.69
CA ASP A 362 19.64 0.91 -13.92
C ASP A 362 19.07 1.35 -15.29
N ASN A 363 19.91 1.68 -16.27
CA ASN A 363 19.47 2.22 -17.57
C ASN A 363 19.59 1.24 -18.76
N TYR A 364 20.17 0.05 -18.58
CA TYR A 364 20.33 -0.90 -19.67
C TYR A 364 19.10 -1.79 -19.84
N ILE A 365 18.35 -1.59 -20.92
CA ILE A 365 17.07 -2.27 -21.22
C ILE A 365 17.08 -3.08 -22.52
N LEU A 366 18.23 -3.13 -23.20
CA LEU A 366 18.37 -3.88 -24.44
C LEU A 366 18.51 -5.38 -24.14
N PRO A 367 17.92 -6.28 -24.96
CA PRO A 367 18.19 -7.70 -24.86
C PRO A 367 19.69 -7.99 -24.95
N LEU A 368 20.19 -8.81 -24.04
CA LEU A 368 21.55 -9.35 -24.07
C LEU A 368 21.45 -10.81 -24.52
N ALA A 369 21.89 -11.12 -25.73
CA ALA A 369 21.78 -12.47 -26.29
C ALA A 369 22.78 -13.45 -25.64
N PRO A 370 22.56 -14.77 -25.76
CA PRO A 370 23.55 -15.78 -25.34
C PRO A 370 24.94 -15.50 -25.91
N GLY A 371 25.95 -15.45 -25.04
CA GLY A 371 27.34 -15.15 -25.36
C GLY A 371 27.68 -13.66 -25.51
N GLU A 372 26.69 -12.76 -25.45
CA GLU A 372 26.96 -11.32 -25.50
C GLU A 372 27.38 -10.77 -24.13
N SER A 373 28.21 -9.73 -24.18
CA SER A 373 28.66 -8.99 -23.01
C SER A 373 28.36 -7.51 -23.13
N VAL A 374 28.10 -6.86 -22.00
CA VAL A 374 27.91 -5.42 -21.88
C VAL A 374 28.65 -4.88 -20.66
N THR A 375 29.24 -3.70 -20.77
CA THR A 375 29.80 -2.99 -19.61
C THR A 375 28.78 -1.99 -19.07
N LEU A 376 28.36 -2.18 -17.82
CA LEU A 376 27.38 -1.35 -17.14
C LEU A 376 28.07 -0.47 -16.11
N THR A 377 27.90 0.84 -16.22
CA THR A 377 28.54 1.83 -15.35
C THR A 377 27.51 2.40 -14.40
N ALA A 378 27.89 2.59 -13.14
CA ALA A 378 27.01 3.19 -12.15
C ALA A 378 26.47 4.55 -12.64
N ASN A 379 25.15 4.70 -12.60
CA ASN A 379 24.41 5.90 -13.01
C ASN A 379 23.48 6.41 -11.90
N GLY A 380 23.30 5.63 -10.83
CA GLY A 380 22.55 6.01 -9.63
C GLY A 380 23.28 5.62 -8.35
N GLY A 381 22.91 6.26 -7.24
CA GLY A 381 23.45 5.96 -5.92
C GLY A 381 22.76 6.78 -4.83
N HIS A 382 23.11 6.50 -3.56
CA HIS A 382 22.53 7.20 -2.42
C HIS A 382 22.74 8.71 -2.52
N GLY A 383 21.69 9.50 -2.26
CA GLY A 383 21.72 10.96 -2.43
C GLY A 383 21.87 11.44 -3.87
N GLY A 384 21.65 10.56 -4.87
CA GLY A 384 21.78 10.89 -6.30
C GLY A 384 23.22 10.86 -6.83
N ILE A 385 24.17 10.33 -6.05
CA ILE A 385 25.59 10.32 -6.41
C ILE A 385 25.98 8.92 -6.92
N PRO A 386 26.32 8.75 -8.21
CA PRO A 386 26.63 7.45 -8.81
C PRO A 386 28.09 7.01 -8.59
N ALA A 387 28.73 7.46 -7.53
CA ALA A 387 30.16 7.28 -7.30
C ALA A 387 30.50 7.28 -5.82
N TRP A 388 31.59 6.61 -5.46
CA TRP A 388 32.09 6.48 -4.09
C TRP A 388 33.21 7.47 -3.78
N HIS A 389 33.23 8.02 -2.57
CA HIS A 389 34.37 8.79 -2.07
C HIS A 389 35.41 7.86 -1.47
N ALA A 390 36.57 7.75 -2.12
CA ALA A 390 37.63 6.83 -1.74
C ALA A 390 38.15 7.11 -0.33
N THR A 391 38.15 6.08 0.52
CA THR A 391 38.78 6.11 1.85
C THR A 391 40.02 5.24 1.87
N THR A 392 41.08 5.67 2.53
CA THR A 392 42.35 4.91 2.64
C THR A 392 42.13 3.49 3.16
N GLY A 393 42.82 2.52 2.56
CA GLY A 393 42.79 1.12 2.97
C GLY A 393 42.34 0.15 1.88
N THR A 394 42.16 -1.11 2.27
CA THR A 394 41.78 -2.19 1.36
C THR A 394 40.28 -2.48 1.46
N HIS A 395 39.58 -2.39 0.34
CA HIS A 395 38.13 -2.51 0.23
C HIS A 395 37.73 -3.70 -0.63
N LYS A 396 36.67 -4.41 -0.21
CA LYS A 396 36.04 -5.46 -1.01
C LYS A 396 34.89 -4.87 -1.81
N ILE A 397 35.08 -4.77 -3.12
CA ILE A 397 34.07 -4.31 -4.07
C ILE A 397 33.29 -5.53 -4.54
N THR A 398 31.99 -5.55 -4.31
CA THR A 398 31.10 -6.59 -4.85
C THR A 398 30.28 -5.97 -5.96
N ALA A 399 30.29 -6.59 -7.14
CA ALA A 399 29.32 -6.31 -8.19
C ALA A 399 28.31 -7.47 -8.21
N PHE A 400 27.03 -7.13 -8.26
CA PHE A 400 25.94 -8.09 -8.31
C PHE A 400 25.05 -7.75 -9.51
N VAL A 401 25.08 -8.58 -10.56
CA VAL A 401 24.17 -8.44 -11.69
C VAL A 401 22.78 -8.97 -11.35
N ASP A 402 21.77 -8.31 -11.87
CA ASP A 402 20.37 -8.55 -11.53
C ASP A 402 20.13 -8.48 -10.00
N ASP A 403 20.75 -7.48 -9.38
CA ASP A 403 20.79 -7.27 -7.93
C ASP A 403 19.41 -7.27 -7.25
N VAL A 404 18.38 -6.77 -7.94
CA VAL A 404 16.99 -6.77 -7.45
C VAL A 404 16.11 -7.84 -8.12
N CYS A 405 16.73 -8.84 -8.77
CA CYS A 405 16.06 -10.05 -9.21
C CYS A 405 15.00 -9.87 -10.32
N ARG A 406 15.24 -8.96 -11.26
CA ARG A 406 14.35 -8.58 -12.37
C ARG A 406 14.28 -9.62 -13.48
N ILE A 407 15.32 -10.44 -13.67
CA ILE A 407 15.46 -11.38 -14.78
C ILE A 407 15.38 -12.83 -14.27
N LYS A 408 14.59 -13.67 -14.97
CA LYS A 408 14.58 -15.12 -14.71
C LYS A 408 15.78 -15.76 -15.40
N GLU A 409 16.64 -16.38 -14.61
CA GLU A 409 17.91 -16.94 -15.08
C GLU A 409 17.98 -18.46 -14.85
N ILE A 410 18.98 -19.13 -15.43
CA ILE A 410 19.29 -20.54 -15.18
C ILE A 410 19.74 -20.74 -13.71
N THR A 411 20.63 -19.88 -13.24
CA THR A 411 21.10 -19.86 -11.85
C THR A 411 21.34 -18.41 -11.42
N ARG A 412 21.44 -18.18 -10.10
CA ARG A 412 21.80 -16.89 -9.52
C ARG A 412 23.06 -16.96 -8.65
N GLU A 413 23.66 -18.15 -8.54
CA GLU A 413 24.82 -18.38 -7.70
C GLU A 413 26.09 -17.72 -8.26
N ASN A 414 26.11 -17.45 -9.56
CA ASN A 414 27.20 -16.85 -10.35
C ASN A 414 27.00 -15.35 -10.66
N ASN A 415 25.93 -14.72 -10.17
CA ASN A 415 25.64 -13.30 -10.44
C ASN A 415 26.57 -12.32 -9.68
N LYS A 416 27.46 -12.82 -8.83
CA LYS A 416 28.30 -11.98 -7.96
C LYS A 416 29.77 -12.19 -8.24
N LEU A 417 30.49 -11.09 -8.35
CA LEU A 417 31.95 -11.07 -8.34
C LEU A 417 32.43 -10.15 -7.22
N ILE A 418 33.52 -10.52 -6.57
CA ILE A 418 34.19 -9.70 -5.55
C ILE A 418 35.61 -9.41 -6.04
N LYS A 419 35.98 -8.12 -6.09
CA LYS A 419 37.33 -7.65 -6.44
C LYS A 419 37.84 -6.73 -5.33
N THR A 420 39.14 -6.77 -5.08
CA THR A 420 39.77 -5.97 -4.02
C THR A 420 40.36 -4.70 -4.62
N LEU A 421 40.06 -3.56 -3.99
CA LEU A 421 40.60 -2.25 -4.33
C LEU A 421 41.42 -1.72 -3.14
N THR A 422 42.66 -1.30 -3.38
CA THR A 422 43.48 -0.64 -2.36
C THR A 422 43.59 0.85 -2.70
N VAL A 423 43.17 1.70 -1.76
CA VAL A 423 43.25 3.16 -1.87
C VAL A 423 44.44 3.62 -1.05
N ALA A 424 45.36 4.36 -1.68
CA ALA A 424 46.49 4.97 -0.99
C ALA A 424 46.05 6.18 -0.15
N GLY A 425 46.69 6.37 1.00
CA GLY A 425 46.59 7.62 1.74
C GLY A 425 47.23 8.77 0.96
N ARG A 426 46.71 9.98 1.15
CA ARG A 426 47.31 11.18 0.55
C ARG A 426 48.61 11.59 1.22
#